data_AF-Q6U8D2-F1
#
_entry.id   AF-Q6U8D2-F1
#
_cell.length_a   1.000
_cell.length_b   1.000
_cell.length_c   1.000
_cell.angle_alpha   90.00
_cell.angle_beta   90.00
_cell.angle_gamma   90.00
#
_symmetry.space_group_name_H-M   'P 1'
#
loop_
_entity.id
_entity.type
_entity.pdbx_description
1 polymer ?
#
loop_
_entity_poly.entity_id
_entity_poly.type
_entity_poly.pdbx_seq_one_letter_code
_entity_poly.pdbx_strand_id
1 'polypeptide(L)'
;FFIKNMNVEEMLASEVLGDFLGAVKNVWQPERLNAINITSALDRGGRVPLPINDMKEGVYVMVGADVPFSSCLREVENPQNQLRCSQEMEPVITCDKKFRTQFYIDWCKISLVDRTKQVSTYQEVIRGEGILPDGGEYKPPSDSLKSRDYYTDFLVTLAVPSAVALVLFLIL
;
A
#
# COMPACT_ATOMS: atom_id res chain seq x y z
N PHE A 1 -9.24 -2.65 -6.69
CA PHE A 1 -8.76 -1.70 -7.72
C PHE A 1 -8.01 -0.57 -7.03
N PHE A 2 -6.88 -0.13 -7.58
CA PHE A 2 -6.19 1.08 -7.13
C PHE A 2 -6.37 2.18 -8.19
N ILE A 3 -6.96 3.30 -7.80
CA ILE A 3 -7.17 4.47 -8.66
C ILE A 3 -6.12 5.51 -8.24
N LYS A 4 -5.28 5.95 -9.19
CA LYS A 4 -4.27 6.98 -8.92
C LYS A 4 -4.92 8.37 -8.93
N ASN A 5 -4.30 9.30 -8.22
CA ASN A 5 -4.68 10.71 -8.20
C ASN A 5 -6.18 10.92 -7.90
N MET A 6 -6.68 10.25 -6.86
CA MET A 6 -8.07 10.34 -6.38
C MET A 6 -8.05 10.39 -4.86
N ASN A 7 -8.95 11.14 -4.24
CA ASN A 7 -9.15 11.14 -2.79
C ASN A 7 -10.36 10.29 -2.40
N VAL A 8 -10.42 9.87 -1.14
CA VAL A 8 -11.52 9.04 -0.64
C VAL A 8 -12.84 9.79 -0.75
N GLU A 9 -12.85 11.07 -0.39
CA GLU A 9 -14.04 11.93 -0.42
C GLU A 9 -14.61 12.09 -1.82
N GLU A 10 -13.74 12.18 -2.83
CA GLU A 10 -14.14 12.30 -4.23
C GLU A 10 -14.70 10.97 -4.76
N MET A 11 -14.06 9.85 -4.41
CA MET A 11 -14.56 8.52 -4.77
C MET A 11 -15.89 8.19 -4.09
N LEU A 12 -16.13 8.71 -2.89
CA LEU A 12 -17.39 8.52 -2.16
C LEU A 12 -18.56 9.34 -2.71
N ALA A 13 -18.30 10.31 -3.59
CA ALA A 13 -19.38 11.04 -4.27
C ALA A 13 -20.25 10.06 -5.08
N SER A 14 -21.57 10.13 -4.91
CA SER A 14 -22.50 9.11 -5.44
C SER A 14 -22.42 8.93 -6.95
N GLU A 15 -22.17 10.02 -7.69
CA GLU A 15 -21.99 10.01 -9.14
C GLU A 15 -20.70 9.28 -9.53
N VAL A 16 -19.57 9.65 -8.92
CA VAL A 16 -18.25 9.05 -9.19
C VAL A 16 -18.23 7.58 -8.83
N LEU A 17 -18.79 7.22 -7.66
CA LEU A 17 -18.90 5.83 -7.24
C LEU A 17 -19.81 5.04 -8.19
N GLY A 18 -20.94 5.62 -8.60
CA GLY A 18 -21.86 5.03 -9.56
C GLY A 18 -21.20 4.74 -10.90
N ASP A 19 -20.47 5.71 -11.44
CA ASP A 19 -19.71 5.58 -12.69
C ASP A 19 -18.62 4.52 -12.58
N PHE A 20 -17.88 4.50 -11.47
CA PHE A 20 -16.86 3.48 -11.20
C PHE A 20 -17.47 2.08 -11.17
N LEU A 21 -18.56 1.89 -10.42
CA LEU A 21 -19.27 0.62 -10.33
C LEU A 21 -19.86 0.21 -11.68
N GLY A 22 -20.32 1.17 -12.50
CA GLY A 22 -20.74 0.95 -13.88
C GLY A 22 -19.60 0.46 -14.78
N ALA A 23 -18.43 1.08 -14.69
CA ALA A 23 -17.23 0.64 -15.42
C ALA A 23 -16.80 -0.78 -15.01
N VAL A 24 -16.80 -1.08 -13.71
CA VAL A 24 -16.54 -2.45 -13.20
C VAL A 24 -17.59 -3.43 -13.71
N LYS A 25 -18.88 -3.05 -13.74
CA LYS A 25 -19.96 -3.87 -14.30
C LYS A 25 -19.70 -4.24 -15.76
N ASN A 26 -19.24 -3.28 -16.56
CA ASN A 26 -19.00 -3.48 -17.99
C ASN A 26 -17.82 -4.42 -18.30
N VAL A 27 -16.91 -4.63 -17.33
CA VAL A 27 -15.75 -5.50 -17.48
C VAL A 27 -15.93 -6.86 -16.81
N TRP A 28 -16.51 -6.87 -15.61
CA TRP A 28 -16.76 -8.12 -14.87
C TRP A 28 -18.06 -8.79 -15.31
N GLN A 29 -19.07 -8.02 -15.72
CA GLN A 29 -20.40 -8.49 -16.14
C GLN A 29 -21.22 -9.28 -15.09
N PRO A 30 -21.24 -8.89 -13.80
CA PRO A 30 -22.13 -9.50 -12.82
C PRO A 30 -23.57 -8.95 -12.92
N GLU A 31 -24.54 -9.70 -12.41
CA GLU A 31 -25.91 -9.21 -12.24
C GLU A 31 -25.96 -8.13 -11.15
N ARG A 32 -25.28 -8.38 -10.02
CA ARG A 32 -25.17 -7.50 -8.86
C ARG A 32 -23.70 -7.30 -8.47
N LEU A 33 -23.35 -6.07 -8.09
CA LEU A 33 -22.02 -5.74 -7.59
C LEU A 33 -22.11 -4.62 -6.57
N ASN A 34 -21.22 -4.63 -5.58
CA ASN A 34 -21.19 -3.62 -4.52
C ASN A 34 -19.75 -3.23 -4.18
N ALA A 35 -19.54 -1.95 -3.85
CA ALA A 35 -18.33 -1.53 -3.15
C ALA A 35 -18.37 -2.06 -1.71
N ILE A 36 -17.39 -2.88 -1.34
CA ILE A 36 -17.25 -3.45 0.00
C ILE A 36 -16.47 -2.51 0.90
N ASN A 37 -15.38 -1.94 0.38
CA ASN A 37 -14.48 -1.09 1.15
C ASN A 37 -13.79 -0.08 0.23
N ILE A 38 -13.58 1.14 0.74
CA ILE A 38 -12.89 2.23 0.08
C ILE A 38 -11.90 2.78 1.10
N THR A 39 -10.60 2.65 0.82
CA THR A 39 -9.53 3.07 1.74
C THR A 39 -8.53 3.97 1.04
N SER A 40 -7.94 4.92 1.78
CA SER A 40 -6.86 5.75 1.23
C SER A 40 -5.64 4.88 0.91
N ALA A 41 -4.82 5.32 -0.06
CA ALA A 41 -3.50 4.77 -0.29
C ALA A 41 -2.57 4.94 0.92
N LEU A 42 -2.75 6.02 1.70
CA LEU A 42 -1.96 6.29 2.89
C LEU A 42 -2.15 5.21 3.96
N ASP A 43 -3.39 4.76 4.15
CA ASP A 43 -3.75 3.70 5.10
C ASP A 43 -3.07 2.36 4.79
N ARG A 44 -2.52 2.21 3.58
CA ARG A 44 -1.74 1.03 3.13
C ARG A 44 -0.24 1.28 3.02
N GLY A 45 0.27 2.23 3.80
CA GLY A 45 1.71 2.53 3.86
C GLY A 45 2.18 3.55 2.83
N GLY A 46 1.28 4.39 2.32
CA GLY A 46 1.67 5.59 1.57
C GLY A 46 2.47 6.55 2.46
N ARG A 47 3.53 7.16 1.89
CA ARG A 47 4.40 8.07 2.64
C ARG A 47 3.86 9.51 2.64
N VAL A 48 3.94 10.15 3.80
CA VAL A 48 3.72 11.59 4.05
C VAL A 48 5.03 12.34 3.71
N PRO A 49 5.03 13.60 3.21
CA PRO A 49 4.00 14.63 3.35
C PRO A 49 3.02 14.75 2.19
N LEU A 50 1.78 15.08 2.58
CA LEU A 50 0.84 15.82 1.76
C LEU A 50 0.72 17.22 2.37
N PRO A 51 0.52 18.27 1.55
CA PRO A 51 0.20 18.23 0.12
C PRO A 51 1.42 18.48 -0.77
N ILE A 52 1.61 17.64 -1.80
CA ILE A 52 2.39 18.01 -2.98
C ILE A 52 1.39 18.59 -3.98
N ASN A 53 1.68 19.75 -4.56
CA ASN A 53 0.76 20.42 -5.49
C ASN A 53 0.32 19.47 -6.62
N ASP A 54 -0.98 19.48 -6.89
CA ASP A 54 -1.65 18.73 -7.99
C ASP A 54 -1.56 17.20 -7.92
N MET A 55 -1.19 16.62 -6.76
CA MET A 55 -1.19 15.17 -6.54
C MET A 55 -2.06 14.75 -5.35
N LYS A 56 -2.94 13.78 -5.60
CA LYS A 56 -3.81 13.13 -4.62
C LYS A 56 -3.25 11.77 -4.22
N GLU A 57 -3.67 11.29 -3.05
CA GLU A 57 -3.20 10.06 -2.41
C GLU A 57 -3.39 8.81 -3.28
N GLY A 58 -4.51 8.74 -3.98
CA GLY A 58 -5.02 7.52 -4.60
C GLY A 58 -5.89 6.74 -3.62
N VAL A 59 -6.76 5.90 -4.18
CA VAL A 59 -7.77 5.17 -3.42
C VAL A 59 -7.78 3.71 -3.83
N TYR A 60 -7.92 2.84 -2.84
CA TYR A 60 -8.24 1.45 -3.06
C TYR A 60 -9.73 1.20 -2.91
N VAL A 61 -10.36 0.70 -3.97
CA VAL A 61 -11.76 0.26 -3.95
C VAL A 61 -11.82 -1.27 -4.05
N MET A 62 -12.43 -1.88 -3.05
CA MET A 62 -12.75 -3.31 -3.01
C MET A 62 -14.18 -3.49 -3.51
N VAL A 63 -14.36 -4.30 -4.54
CA VAL A 63 -15.68 -4.58 -5.15
C VAL A 63 -15.98 -6.06 -5.01
N GLY A 64 -17.19 -6.38 -4.59
CA GLY A 64 -17.71 -7.75 -4.50
C GLY A 64 -18.81 -8.02 -5.52
N ALA A 65 -18.81 -9.24 -6.05
CA ALA A 65 -19.89 -9.79 -6.85
C ALA A 65 -20.06 -11.29 -6.51
N ASP A 66 -21.18 -11.86 -6.96
CA ASP A 66 -21.58 -13.25 -6.75
C ASP A 66 -21.18 -14.21 -7.90
N VAL A 67 -20.44 -13.70 -8.88
CA VAL A 67 -20.00 -14.46 -10.06
C VAL A 67 -18.47 -14.50 -10.17
N PRO A 68 -17.90 -15.52 -10.85
CA PRO A 68 -16.46 -15.59 -11.08
C PRO A 68 -15.92 -14.37 -11.84
N PHE A 69 -14.64 -14.04 -11.61
CA PHE A 69 -13.95 -13.00 -12.37
C PHE A 69 -13.93 -13.31 -13.86
N SER A 70 -14.16 -12.28 -14.70
CA SER A 70 -14.08 -12.39 -16.15
C SER A 70 -12.67 -12.74 -16.62
N SER A 71 -12.56 -13.28 -17.83
CA SER A 71 -11.26 -13.67 -18.42
C SER A 71 -10.28 -12.51 -18.45
N CYS A 72 -10.74 -11.29 -18.77
CA CYS A 72 -9.88 -10.12 -18.75
C CYS A 72 -9.37 -9.78 -17.34
N LEU A 73 -10.25 -9.79 -16.32
CA LEU A 73 -9.79 -9.48 -14.96
C LEU A 73 -8.70 -10.46 -14.51
N ARG A 74 -8.82 -11.74 -14.88
CA ARG A 74 -7.80 -12.76 -14.59
C ARG A 74 -6.46 -12.54 -15.31
N GLU A 75 -6.39 -11.67 -16.32
CA GLU A 75 -5.12 -11.33 -16.97
C GLU A 75 -4.12 -10.66 -16.00
N VAL A 76 -4.59 -10.08 -14.89
CA VAL A 76 -3.72 -9.54 -13.83
C VAL A 76 -2.91 -10.64 -13.12
N GLU A 77 -3.41 -11.88 -13.12
CA GLU A 77 -2.73 -13.04 -12.53
C GLU A 77 -1.82 -13.76 -13.55
N ASN A 78 -1.77 -13.31 -14.80
CA ASN A 78 -0.90 -13.88 -15.82
C ASN A 78 0.58 -13.67 -15.44
N PRO A 79 1.43 -14.73 -15.43
CA PRO A 79 2.85 -14.60 -15.13
C PRO A 79 3.60 -13.56 -15.95
N GLN A 80 3.22 -13.37 -17.23
CA GLN A 80 3.82 -12.35 -18.08
C GLN A 80 3.49 -10.93 -17.59
N ASN A 81 2.25 -10.69 -17.17
CA ASN A 81 1.84 -9.40 -16.64
C ASN A 81 2.44 -9.15 -15.25
N GLN A 82 2.53 -10.19 -14.41
CA GLN A 82 3.21 -10.10 -13.11
C GLN A 82 4.70 -9.76 -13.27
N LEU A 83 5.39 -10.38 -14.22
CA LEU A 83 6.79 -10.06 -14.52
C LEU A 83 6.94 -8.61 -14.97
N ARG A 84 6.07 -8.13 -15.86
CA ARG A 84 6.09 -6.74 -16.31
C ARG A 84 5.88 -5.77 -15.15
N CYS A 85 4.93 -6.07 -14.26
CA CYS A 85 4.73 -5.29 -13.03
C CYS A 85 5.97 -5.28 -12.13
N SER A 86 6.68 -6.40 -11.98
CA SER A 86 7.92 -6.46 -11.20
C SER A 86 9.07 -5.66 -11.81
N GLN A 87 9.01 -5.42 -13.12
CA GLN A 87 9.98 -4.62 -13.89
C GLN A 87 9.52 -3.16 -14.06
N GLU A 88 8.50 -2.73 -13.31
CA GLU A 88 7.89 -1.39 -13.42
C GLU A 88 7.37 -1.08 -14.83
N MET A 89 7.06 -2.12 -15.61
CA MET A 89 6.47 -2.03 -16.94
C MET A 89 4.95 -2.19 -16.86
N GLU A 90 4.23 -1.35 -17.60
CA GLU A 90 2.76 -1.35 -17.63
C GLU A 90 2.22 -2.65 -18.27
N PRO A 91 1.38 -3.47 -17.58
CA PRO A 91 0.95 -4.79 -18.04
C PRO A 91 0.03 -4.74 -19.28
N VAL A 92 -0.09 -5.85 -20.01
CA VAL A 92 -1.01 -5.95 -21.16
C VAL A 92 -2.35 -6.49 -20.67
N ILE A 93 -3.32 -5.59 -20.53
CA ILE A 93 -4.69 -5.93 -20.08
C ILE A 93 -5.69 -5.54 -21.17
N THR A 94 -6.48 -6.50 -21.66
CA THR A 94 -7.37 -6.32 -22.81
C THR A 94 -8.53 -5.35 -22.54
N CYS A 95 -9.02 -5.32 -21.30
CA CYS A 95 -10.14 -4.48 -20.86
C CYS A 95 -9.69 -3.15 -20.23
N ASP A 96 -8.39 -2.86 -20.16
CA ASP A 96 -7.89 -1.61 -19.60
C ASP A 96 -8.47 -0.37 -20.30
N LYS A 97 -8.63 -0.43 -21.62
CA LYS A 97 -9.25 0.64 -22.42
C LYS A 97 -10.68 0.99 -21.97
N LYS A 98 -11.41 0.06 -21.37
CA LYS A 98 -12.77 0.29 -20.84
C LYS A 98 -12.76 1.09 -19.55
N PHE A 99 -11.64 1.06 -18.81
CA PHE A 99 -11.47 1.82 -17.58
C PHE A 99 -10.80 3.18 -17.82
N ARG A 100 -9.78 3.25 -18.67
CA ARG A 100 -8.98 4.48 -18.88
C ARG A 100 -9.76 5.69 -19.39
N THR A 101 -10.96 5.48 -19.93
CA THR A 101 -11.84 6.59 -20.35
C THR A 101 -12.37 7.39 -19.17
N GLN A 102 -12.43 6.80 -17.97
CA GLN A 102 -13.02 7.41 -16.77
C GLN A 102 -12.11 7.32 -15.54
N PHE A 103 -11.28 6.28 -15.41
CA PHE A 103 -10.45 6.02 -14.23
C PHE A 103 -9.06 5.54 -14.62
N TYR A 104 -8.02 6.13 -14.01
CA TYR A 104 -6.65 5.66 -14.18
C TYR A 104 -6.31 4.58 -13.15
N ILE A 105 -6.50 3.32 -13.56
CA ILE A 105 -6.33 2.15 -12.71
C ILE A 105 -4.89 1.64 -12.80
N ASP A 106 -4.29 1.38 -11.65
CA ASP A 106 -3.02 0.65 -11.58
C ASP A 106 -3.28 -0.86 -11.52
N TRP A 107 -3.12 -1.51 -12.68
CA TRP A 107 -3.34 -2.94 -12.83
C TRP A 107 -2.34 -3.79 -12.05
N CYS A 108 -1.14 -3.29 -11.78
CA CYS A 108 -0.14 -4.00 -11.00
C CYS A 108 -0.49 -4.08 -9.50
N LYS A 109 -1.43 -3.25 -9.04
CA LYS A 109 -1.92 -3.22 -7.65
C LYS A 109 -3.31 -3.83 -7.50
N ILE A 110 -3.81 -4.53 -8.53
CA ILE A 110 -5.06 -5.28 -8.44
C ILE A 110 -4.78 -6.65 -7.81
N SER A 111 -5.65 -7.03 -6.88
CA SER A 111 -5.69 -8.37 -6.29
C SER A 111 -7.09 -8.93 -6.47
N LEU A 112 -7.17 -10.16 -6.97
CA LEU A 112 -8.41 -10.93 -7.07
C LEU A 112 -8.45 -11.90 -5.90
N VAL A 113 -9.52 -11.84 -5.11
CA VAL A 113 -9.68 -12.71 -3.94
C VAL A 113 -10.96 -13.49 -4.12
N ASP A 114 -10.82 -14.80 -4.31
CA ASP A 114 -11.94 -15.73 -4.33
C ASP A 114 -12.14 -16.30 -2.92
N ARG A 115 -13.17 -15.81 -2.21
CA ARG A 115 -13.49 -16.28 -0.85
C ARG A 115 -14.00 -17.72 -0.79
N THR A 116 -14.48 -18.27 -1.91
CA THR A 116 -14.94 -19.68 -1.96
C THR A 116 -13.77 -20.64 -1.97
N LYS A 117 -12.64 -20.22 -2.52
CA LYS A 117 -11.35 -20.85 -2.35
C LYS A 117 -10.78 -20.39 -1.03
N GLN A 118 -11.15 -21.08 0.06
CA GLN A 118 -10.42 -20.98 1.32
C GLN A 118 -8.96 -21.36 1.06
N VAL A 119 -8.11 -20.40 0.72
CA VAL A 119 -6.67 -20.56 0.82
C VAL A 119 -6.36 -20.22 2.28
N SER A 120 -6.19 -21.27 3.07
CA SER A 120 -5.57 -21.22 4.40
C SER A 120 -4.09 -20.82 4.26
N THR A 121 -3.84 -19.57 3.86
CA THR A 121 -2.51 -18.96 3.93
C THR A 121 -2.64 -17.55 4.49
N TYR A 122 -3.34 -17.42 5.62
CA TYR A 122 -2.81 -16.53 6.63
C TYR A 122 -1.63 -17.26 7.26
N GLN A 123 -0.51 -17.35 6.54
CA GLN A 123 0.75 -17.30 7.27
C GLN A 123 0.77 -15.89 7.82
N GLU A 124 0.42 -15.77 9.09
CA GLU A 124 0.66 -14.57 9.88
C GLU A 124 2.15 -14.28 9.72
N VAL A 125 2.48 -13.40 8.78
CA VAL A 125 3.83 -12.85 8.68
C VAL A 125 3.99 -12.13 10.00
N ILE A 126 4.82 -12.68 10.88
CA ILE A 126 5.17 -12.03 12.14
C ILE A 126 5.88 -10.74 11.74
N ARG A 127 5.10 -9.67 11.64
CA ARG A 127 5.58 -8.32 11.32
C ARG A 127 6.43 -7.89 12.50
N GLY A 128 7.65 -7.42 12.22
CA GLY A 128 8.52 -6.88 13.26
C GLY A 128 7.87 -5.70 13.98
N GLU A 129 8.31 -5.42 15.20
CA GLU A 129 7.85 -4.25 15.95
C GLU A 129 8.01 -2.98 15.10
N GLY A 130 6.90 -2.28 14.84
CA GLY A 130 6.86 -1.03 14.06
C GLY A 130 6.16 -1.11 12.70
N ILE A 131 5.77 -2.29 12.21
CA ILE A 131 4.94 -2.40 10.99
C ILE A 131 3.46 -2.57 11.38
N LEU A 132 2.65 -1.58 11.03
CA LEU A 132 1.21 -1.60 11.26
C LEU A 132 0.53 -2.71 10.43
N PRO A 133 -0.41 -3.48 11.02
CA PRO A 133 -1.24 -4.39 10.24
C PRO A 133 -2.27 -3.64 9.39
N ASP A 134 -2.73 -4.28 8.32
CA ASP A 134 -3.78 -3.71 7.45
C ASP A 134 -5.05 -3.41 8.26
N GLY A 135 -5.38 -2.13 8.41
CA GLY A 135 -6.52 -1.66 9.21
C GLY A 135 -6.27 -1.57 10.72
N GLY A 136 -5.02 -1.63 11.18
CA GLY A 136 -4.65 -1.37 12.57
C GLY A 136 -4.54 0.11 12.88
N GLU A 137 -5.03 0.54 14.04
CA GLU A 137 -4.79 1.91 14.53
C GLU A 137 -3.33 2.06 14.99
N TYR A 138 -2.71 3.17 14.56
CA TYR A 138 -1.40 3.56 15.10
C TYR A 138 -1.55 3.91 16.58
N LYS A 139 -0.96 3.04 17.42
CA LYS A 139 -0.76 3.31 18.84
C LYS A 139 0.68 3.77 19.01
N PRO A 140 0.94 5.09 19.02
CA PRO A 140 2.28 5.57 19.34
C PRO A 140 2.66 5.01 20.71
N PRO A 141 3.92 4.60 20.90
CA PRO A 141 4.39 4.32 22.25
C PRO A 141 4.19 5.57 23.12
N SER A 142 3.85 5.35 24.39
CA SER A 142 3.57 6.42 25.35
C SER A 142 4.68 7.48 25.37
N ASP A 143 4.32 8.76 25.48
CA ASP A 143 5.26 9.88 25.66
C ASP A 143 6.19 9.72 26.87
N SER A 144 5.91 8.76 27.76
CA SER A 144 6.74 8.35 28.89
C SER A 144 7.88 7.38 28.55
N LEU A 145 8.18 7.15 27.27
CA LEU A 145 9.37 6.38 26.90
C LEU A 145 10.60 7.03 27.53
N LYS A 146 11.26 6.28 28.43
CA LYS A 146 12.47 6.74 29.12
C LYS A 146 13.50 7.09 28.05
N SER A 147 13.91 8.36 27.99
CA SER A 147 14.95 8.83 27.07
C SER A 147 16.17 7.91 27.18
N ARG A 148 16.72 7.47 26.05
CA ARG A 148 17.91 6.62 26.05
C ARG A 148 19.02 7.32 26.83
N ASP A 149 19.59 6.61 27.79
CA ASP A 149 20.66 7.14 28.62
C ASP A 149 21.97 7.09 27.83
N TYR A 150 22.44 8.26 27.39
CA TYR A 150 23.67 8.43 26.61
C TYR A 150 24.90 8.62 27.50
N TYR A 151 24.77 8.55 28.82
CA TYR A 151 25.88 8.85 29.73
C TYR A 151 27.10 7.94 29.48
N THR A 152 26.87 6.64 29.31
CA THR A 152 27.92 5.67 29.03
C THR A 152 28.57 5.91 27.66
N ASP A 153 27.78 6.16 26.62
CA ASP A 153 28.28 6.42 25.27
C ASP A 153 29.13 7.70 25.22
N PHE A 154 28.72 8.73 25.97
CA PHE A 154 29.49 9.95 26.15
C PHE A 154 30.82 9.69 26.87
N LEU A 155 30.80 8.93 27.97
CA LEU A 155 32.03 8.59 28.70
C LEU A 155 33.02 7.79 27.84
N VAL A 156 32.54 6.83 27.05
CA VAL A 156 33.41 6.04 26.16
C VAL A 156 34.00 6.94 25.07
N THR A 157 33.17 7.79 24.46
CA THR A 157 33.59 8.71 23.39
C THR A 157 34.61 9.74 23.88
N LEU A 158 34.56 10.13 25.16
CA LEU A 158 35.54 11.04 25.75
C LEU A 158 36.80 10.30 26.24
N ALA A 159 36.64 9.22 27.00
CA ALA A 159 37.74 8.56 27.70
C ALA A 159 38.70 7.86 26.74
N VAL A 160 38.19 7.22 25.68
CA VAL A 160 39.03 6.45 24.74
C VAL A 160 40.00 7.36 23.98
N PRO A 161 39.58 8.46 23.31
CA PRO A 161 40.51 9.36 22.64
C PRO A 161 41.48 10.04 23.61
N SER A 162 41.04 10.42 24.81
CA SER A 162 41.91 11.03 25.82
C SER A 162 43.00 10.07 26.30
N ALA A 163 42.67 8.79 26.53
CA ALA A 163 43.65 7.78 26.91
C ALA A 163 44.68 7.55 25.79
N VAL A 164 44.22 7.47 24.53
CA VAL A 164 45.10 7.33 23.36
C VAL A 164 46.03 8.55 23.24
N ALA A 165 45.51 9.77 23.40
CA ALA A 165 46.31 10.98 23.35
C ALA A 165 47.37 11.04 24.46
N LEU A 166 47.02 10.64 25.69
CA LEU A 166 47.98 10.55 26.80
C LEU A 166 49.08 9.54 26.54
N VAL A 167 48.75 8.36 26.01
CA VAL A 167 49.74 7.34 25.66
C VAL A 167 50.69 7.87 24.58
N LEU A 168 50.15 8.51 23.54
CA LEU A 168 50.99 9.13 22.50
C LEU A 168 51.89 10.23 23.07
N PHE A 169 51.40 11.07 23.98
CA PHE A 169 52.20 12.11 24.64
C PHE A 169 53.34 11.57 25.51
N LEU A 170 53.17 10.40 26.12
CA LEU A 170 54.21 9.79 26.95
C LEU A 170 55.29 9.06 26.14
N ILE A 171 54.95 8.64 24.91
CA ILE A 171 55.84 7.88 24.02
C ILE A 171 56.64 8.81 23.09
N LEU A 172 56.06 9.96 22.71
CA LEU A 172 56.63 10.93 21.77
C LEU A 172 57.40 12.05 22.49
#